data_AF-A0A1Q7F1D0-F1
#
_entry.id   AF-A0A1Q7F1D0-F1
#
_cell.length_a   1.000
_cell.length_b   1.000
_cell.length_c   1.000
_cell.angle_alpha   90.00
_cell.angle_beta   90.00
_cell.angle_gamma   90.00
#
_symmetry.space_group_name_H-M   'P 1'
#
loop_
_entity.id
_entity.type
_entity.pdbx_description
1 polymer ?
#
loop_
_entity_poly.entity_id
_entity_poly.type
_entity_poly.pdbx_seq_one_letter_code
_entity_poly.pdbx_strand_id
1 'polypeptide(L)'
;MSLGIQLDEIKHVLLADRWHEVEEASFALDTYEFMEGDQAVARGDGQLITVAGFMFREPGGQIVAGPLSSILAVQLPRTKTRR
;
A
#
# COMPACT_ATOMS: atom_id res chain seq x y z
N MET A 1 -20.57 -6.57 8.21
CA MET A 1 -20.30 -6.05 6.86
C MET A 1 -18.80 -6.01 6.67
N SER A 2 -18.30 -6.48 5.54
CA SER A 2 -16.91 -6.30 5.11
C SER A 2 -16.90 -5.50 3.81
N LEU A 3 -15.91 -4.62 3.67
CA LEU A 3 -15.61 -3.95 2.41
C LEU A 3 -14.38 -4.62 1.82
N GLY A 4 -14.58 -5.53 0.86
CA GLY A 4 -13.48 -6.20 0.16
C GLY A 4 -12.86 -5.27 -0.86
N ILE A 5 -11.53 -5.13 -0.83
CA ILE A 5 -10.75 -4.35 -1.80
C ILE A 5 -9.80 -5.33 -2.48
N GLN A 6 -9.90 -5.42 -3.79
CA GLN A 6 -9.07 -6.29 -4.62
C GLN A 6 -7.75 -5.56 -4.92
N LEU A 7 -6.62 -6.07 -4.43
CA LEU A 7 -5.35 -5.33 -4.39
C LEU A 7 -4.79 -5.01 -5.79
N ASP A 8 -4.91 -5.94 -6.73
CA ASP A 8 -4.51 -5.80 -8.14
C ASP A 8 -5.38 -4.81 -8.93
N GLU A 9 -6.54 -4.43 -8.40
CA GLU A 9 -7.39 -3.39 -8.98
C GLU A 9 -7.03 -1.97 -8.51
N ILE A 10 -6.19 -1.80 -7.48
CA ILE A 10 -5.82 -0.48 -6.98
C ILE A 10 -5.02 0.27 -8.05
N LYS A 11 -5.49 1.46 -8.43
CA LYS A 11 -4.84 2.33 -9.43
C LYS A 11 -4.17 3.55 -8.83
N HIS A 12 -4.71 4.06 -7.72
CA HIS A 12 -4.09 5.17 -7.01
C HIS A 12 -4.20 4.99 -5.51
N VAL A 13 -3.20 5.50 -4.80
CA VAL A 13 -3.17 5.58 -3.33
C VAL A 13 -3.12 7.07 -2.95
N LEU A 14 -4.00 7.48 -2.05
CA LEU A 14 -3.96 8.82 -1.46
C LEU A 14 -3.10 8.78 -0.20
N LEU A 15 -1.97 9.49 -0.25
CA LEU A 15 -1.14 9.77 0.90
C LEU A 15 -1.42 11.19 1.41
N ALA A 16 -0.68 11.64 2.43
CA ALA A 16 -0.92 12.93 3.08
C ALA A 16 -0.71 14.15 2.16
N ASP A 17 0.03 13.98 1.07
CA ASP A 17 0.35 15.03 0.10
C ASP A 17 -0.57 15.00 -1.13
N ARG A 18 -0.69 13.85 -1.80
CA ARG A 18 -1.43 13.71 -3.07
C ARG A 18 -1.84 12.28 -3.38
N TRP A 19 -2.48 12.12 -4.53
CA TRP A 19 -2.66 10.82 -5.18
C TRP A 19 -1.36 10.38 -5.87
N HIS A 20 -1.00 9.12 -5.67
CA HIS A 20 0.10 8.42 -6.33
C HIS A 20 -0.45 7.35 -7.25
N GLU A 21 0.12 7.23 -8.45
CA GLU A 21 -0.25 6.18 -9.40
C GLU A 21 0.42 4.85 -9.00
N VAL A 22 -0.30 3.75 -9.16
CA VAL A 22 0.18 2.41 -8.84
C VAL A 22 0.40 1.65 -10.15
N GLU A 23 1.64 1.24 -10.39
CA GLU A 23 1.96 0.32 -11.49
C GLU A 23 1.18 -0.98 -11.33
N GLU A 24 0.74 -1.55 -12.46
CA GLU A 24 -0.12 -2.73 -12.50
C GLU A 24 0.42 -3.89 -11.64
N ALA A 25 -0.43 -4.45 -10.79
CA ALA A 25 -0.12 -5.56 -9.88
C ALA A 25 1.09 -5.32 -8.95
N SER A 26 1.45 -4.06 -8.66
CA SER A 26 2.57 -3.73 -7.77
C SER A 26 2.17 -3.49 -6.31
N PHE A 27 0.88 -3.24 -6.03
CA PHE A 27 0.42 -3.00 -4.67
C PHE A 27 0.43 -4.28 -3.84
N ALA A 28 1.12 -4.25 -2.71
CA ALA A 28 1.23 -5.36 -1.78
C ALA A 28 1.02 -4.91 -0.34
N LEU A 29 0.53 -5.82 0.49
CA LEU A 29 0.43 -5.69 1.94
C LEU A 29 1.24 -6.80 2.59
N ASP A 30 2.00 -6.48 3.63
CA ASP A 30 2.71 -7.45 4.45
C ASP A 30 3.01 -6.83 5.82
N THR A 31 3.79 -7.52 6.64
CA THR A 31 4.34 -6.99 7.88
C THR A 31 5.21 -5.78 7.58
N TYR A 32 4.96 -4.66 8.26
CA TYR A 32 5.80 -3.46 8.11
C TYR A 32 7.01 -3.56 9.01
N GLU A 33 8.21 -3.52 8.44
CA GLU A 33 9.47 -3.54 9.18
C GLU A 33 10.47 -2.56 8.56
N PHE A 34 11.24 -1.87 9.39
CA PHE A 34 12.44 -1.17 8.95
C PHE A 34 13.63 -2.11 9.07
N MET A 35 14.40 -2.23 8.00
CA MET A 35 15.54 -3.13 7.88
C MET A 35 16.86 -2.34 7.88
N GLU A 36 17.88 -2.88 8.53
CA GLU A 36 19.28 -2.50 8.37
C GLU A 36 20.05 -3.74 7.91
N GLY A 37 20.37 -3.81 6.61
CA GLY A 37 20.81 -5.05 5.98
C GLY A 37 19.72 -6.12 6.07
N ASP A 38 20.07 -7.30 6.57
CA ASP A 38 19.14 -8.43 6.76
C ASP A 38 18.46 -8.43 8.15
N GLN A 39 18.70 -7.41 8.96
CA GLN A 39 18.15 -7.31 10.31
C GLN A 39 17.02 -6.28 10.38
N ALA A 40 15.83 -6.71 10.81
CA ALA A 40 14.77 -5.76 11.14
C ALA A 40 15.07 -5.04 12.46
N VAL A 41 15.19 -3.71 12.39
CA VAL A 41 15.52 -2.78 13.49
C VAL A 41 14.29 -2.13 14.13
N ALA A 42 13.16 -2.08 13.41
CA ALA A 42 11.85 -1.77 13.98
C ALA A 42 10.81 -2.65 13.28
N ARG A 43 9.95 -3.31 14.07
CA ARG A 43 9.04 -4.35 13.57
C ARG A 43 7.60 -4.09 13.96
N GLY A 44 6.69 -4.53 13.10
CA GLY A 44 5.24 -4.53 13.34
C GLY A 44 4.80 -5.49 14.45
N ASP A 45 5.40 -5.42 15.63
CA ASP A 45 5.00 -6.21 16.81
C ASP A 45 3.98 -5.48 17.71
N GLY A 46 3.56 -4.28 17.29
CA GLY A 46 2.61 -3.43 18.02
C GLY A 46 3.22 -2.61 19.16
N GLN A 47 4.52 -2.74 19.45
CA GLN A 47 5.19 -1.87 20.42
C GLN A 47 5.80 -0.62 19.77
N LEU A 48 6.29 -0.71 18.53
CA LEU A 48 6.98 0.40 17.84
C LEU A 48 6.29 0.89 16.56
N ILE A 49 5.75 -0.02 15.74
CA ILE A 49 5.10 0.33 14.46
C ILE A 49 3.86 -0.53 14.22
N THR A 50 3.01 -0.09 13.29
CA THR A 50 1.82 -0.83 12.90
C THR A 50 2.19 -2.19 12.33
N VAL A 51 1.40 -3.22 12.64
CA VAL A 51 1.68 -4.59 12.20
C VAL A 51 1.70 -4.72 10.68
N ALA A 52 0.76 -4.06 9.98
CA ALA A 52 0.66 -4.13 8.52
C ALA A 52 1.24 -2.88 7.85
N GLY A 53 1.94 -3.10 6.74
CA GLY A 53 2.44 -2.08 5.83
C GLY A 53 1.90 -2.26 4.44
N PHE A 54 2.27 -1.33 3.56
CA PHE A 54 2.05 -1.43 2.13
C PHE A 54 3.34 -1.14 1.39
N MET A 55 3.40 -1.60 0.15
CA MET A 55 4.31 -1.06 -0.85
C MET A 55 3.65 -1.06 -2.23
N PHE A 56 4.05 -0.13 -3.08
CA PHE A 56 3.73 -0.16 -4.51
C PHE A 56 4.83 0.53 -5.31
N ARG A 57 4.81 0.36 -6.64
CA ARG A 57 5.67 1.10 -7.57
C ARG A 57 4.89 2.23 -8.23
N GLU A 58 5.46 3.43 -8.24
CA GLU A 58 5.00 4.53 -9.11
C GLU A 58 5.63 4.38 -10.50
N PRO A 59 4.98 4.93 -11.55
CA PRO A 59 5.57 5.03 -12.88
C PRO A 59 6.98 5.63 -12.82
N GLY A 60 7.94 4.93 -13.42
CA GLY A 60 9.37 5.30 -13.35
C GLY A 60 10.16 4.51 -12.32
N GLY A 61 9.53 3.54 -11.65
CA GLY A 61 10.20 2.52 -10.84
C GLY A 61 10.49 2.93 -9.39
N GLN A 62 10.01 4.08 -8.94
CA GLN A 62 10.11 4.47 -7.54
C GLN A 62 9.21 3.57 -6.69
N ILE A 63 9.75 3.08 -5.56
CA ILE A 63 8.98 2.30 -4.59
C ILE A 63 8.50 3.24 -3.49
N VAL A 64 7.21 3.19 -3.20
CA VAL A 64 6.60 3.86 -2.06
C VAL A 64 6.14 2.79 -1.07
N ALA A 65 6.61 2.87 0.17
CA ALA A 65 6.26 1.92 1.22
C ALA A 65 6.05 2.64 2.55
N GLY A 66 5.17 2.09 3.39
CA GLY A 66 4.83 2.71 4.66
C GLY A 66 3.89 1.86 5.50
N PRO A 67 3.55 2.32 6.71
CA PRO A 67 2.54 1.66 7.52
C PRO A 67 1.17 1.78 6.83
N LEU A 68 0.34 0.74 6.92
CA LEU A 68 -0.96 0.73 6.26
C LEU A 68 -1.88 1.87 6.72
N SER A 69 -1.69 2.34 7.96
CA SER A 69 -2.40 3.48 8.54
C SER A 69 -2.14 4.82 7.85
N SER A 70 -1.08 4.94 7.03
CA SER A 70 -0.78 6.16 6.28
C SER A 70 -1.59 6.32 4.99
N ILE A 71 -2.27 5.25 4.53
CA ILE A 71 -3.15 5.33 3.37
C ILE A 71 -4.46 5.98 3.79
N LEU A 72 -4.78 7.14 3.21
CA LEU A 72 -6.04 7.84 3.45
C LEU A 72 -7.19 7.24 2.64
N ALA A 73 -6.90 6.83 1.40
CA ALA A 73 -7.86 6.19 0.50
C ALA A 73 -7.13 5.44 -0.62
N VAL A 74 -7.83 4.52 -1.28
CA VAL A 74 -7.41 3.93 -2.56
C VAL A 74 -8.46 4.19 -3.62
N GLN A 75 -8.03 4.30 -4.87
CA GLN A 75 -8.90 4.43 -6.03
C GLN A 75 -8.92 3.13 -6.83
N LEU A 76 -10.12 2.61 -7.05
CA LEU A 76 -10.40 1.46 -7.90
C LEU A 76 -10.92 1.93 -9.27
N PRO A 77 -10.73 1.14 -10.34
CA PRO A 77 -11.39 1.43 -11.61
C PRO A 77 -12.90 1.44 -11.41
N ARG A 78 -13.60 2.32 -12.14
CA ARG A 78 -15.06 2.21 -12.21
C ARG A 78 -15.38 0.84 -12.81
N THR A 79 -16.10 -0.01 -12.06
CA THR A 79 -16.69 -1.23 -12.62
C THR A 79 -17.38 -0.86 -13.92
N LYS A 80 -16.95 -1.45 -15.04
CA LYS A 80 -17.71 -1.35 -16.29
C LYS A 80 -19.07 -1.97 -15.99
N THR A 81 -20.13 -1.16 -15.95
CA THR A 81 -21.49 -1.68 -16.05
C THR A 81 -21.50 -2.58 -17.29
N ARG A 82 -21.63 -3.90 -17.10
CA ARG A 82 -21.87 -4.82 -18.20
C ARG A 82 -23.12 -4.29 -18.92
N ARG A 83 -22.94 -3.75 -20.13
CA ARG A 83 -24.04 -3.49 -21.05
C ARG A 83 -24.54 -4.82 -21.60
#